data_AF-A0A524R2D2-F1
#
_entry.id   AF-A0A524R2D2-F1
#
_cell.length_a   1.000
_cell.length_b   1.000
_cell.length_c   1.000
_cell.angle_alpha   90.00
_cell.angle_beta   90.00
_cell.angle_gamma   90.00
#
_symmetry.space_group_name_H-M   'P 1'
#
loop_
_entity.id
_entity.type
_entity.pdbx_description
1 polymer ?
#
loop_
_entity_poly.entity_id
_entity_poly.type
_entity_poly.pdbx_seq_one_letter_code
_entity_poly.pdbx_strand_id
1 'polypeptide(L)'
;MGRAASDVTVALYDLTPRITPRLGVWPGDTVPSREVLLDLARGDSVTLSTLHATVHLGAHADAPSHYGEGASAIESRSLEMYLGRCQVMHVRAARGQRLQVKDLVLPVTAPRLLIGTGTFPDAERYNTDFAALSPELVEHLHTVGVRLV
;
A
#
# COMPACT_ATOMS: atom_id res chain seq x y z
N MET A 1 -32.53 28.08 17.41
CA MET A 1 -31.74 28.52 16.25
C MET A 1 -30.66 27.45 16.01
N GLY A 2 -31.01 26.38 15.28
CA GLY A 2 -30.11 25.24 15.04
C GLY A 2 -29.25 25.50 13.82
N ARG A 3 -27.92 25.47 13.99
CA ARG A 3 -26.99 25.49 12.85
C ARG A 3 -27.15 24.18 12.09
N ALA A 4 -27.51 24.26 10.82
CA ALA A 4 -27.41 23.16 9.89
C ALA A 4 -25.96 22.65 9.90
N ALA A 5 -25.77 21.34 10.09
CA ALA A 5 -24.49 20.70 9.87
C ALA A 5 -24.12 20.95 8.40
N SER A 6 -23.03 21.67 8.17
CA SER A 6 -22.46 21.84 6.85
C SER A 6 -22.17 20.47 6.27
N ASP A 7 -22.74 20.15 5.11
CA ASP A 7 -22.42 18.96 4.33
C ASP A 7 -20.93 19.02 3.97
N VAL A 8 -20.10 18.30 4.72
CA VAL A 8 -18.69 18.14 4.38
C VAL A 8 -18.63 17.06 3.32
N THR A 9 -18.50 17.46 2.06
CA THR A 9 -18.16 16.53 0.99
C THR A 9 -16.75 15.99 1.23
N VAL A 10 -16.65 14.74 1.65
CA VAL A 10 -15.37 14.04 1.78
C VAL A 10 -14.97 13.55 0.39
N ALA A 11 -13.87 14.09 -0.15
CA ALA A 11 -13.25 13.55 -1.35
C ALA A 11 -12.57 12.21 -1.03
N LEU A 12 -12.86 11.17 -1.81
CA LEU A 12 -12.17 9.89 -1.75
C LEU A 12 -11.14 9.81 -2.88
N TYR A 13 -9.90 9.52 -2.52
CA TYR A 13 -8.81 9.29 -3.47
C TYR A 13 -8.48 7.80 -3.47
N ASP A 14 -8.71 7.13 -4.59
CA ASP A 14 -8.22 5.77 -4.77
C ASP A 14 -6.72 5.80 -5.07
N LEU A 15 -5.94 5.20 -4.18
CA LEU A 15 -4.48 5.09 -4.29
C LEU A 15 -4.05 3.67 -4.71
N THR A 16 -5.01 2.81 -5.05
CA THR A 16 -4.77 1.38 -5.33
C THR A 16 -4.53 1.17 -6.82
N PRO A 17 -3.40 0.56 -7.23
CA PRO A 17 -3.21 0.18 -8.63
C PRO A 17 -4.19 -0.93 -9.01
N ARG A 18 -4.66 -0.93 -10.27
CA ARG A 18 -5.53 -1.99 -10.78
C ARG A 18 -4.81 -3.33 -10.80
N ILE A 19 -5.45 -4.36 -10.25
CA ILE A 19 -4.96 -5.73 -10.36
C ILE A 19 -5.39 -6.31 -11.71
N THR A 20 -4.41 -6.56 -12.56
CA THR A 20 -4.58 -7.22 -13.86
C THR A 20 -3.41 -8.18 -14.11
N PRO A 21 -3.50 -9.12 -15.06
CA PRO A 21 -2.36 -9.96 -15.44
C PRO A 21 -1.14 -9.21 -15.96
N ARG A 22 -1.24 -7.90 -16.23
CA ARG A 22 -0.10 -7.05 -16.61
C ARG A 22 0.55 -6.32 -15.43
N LEU A 23 -0.03 -6.41 -14.23
CA LEU A 23 0.54 -5.78 -13.05
C LEU A 23 1.94 -6.35 -12.80
N GLY A 24 2.93 -5.47 -12.68
CA GLY A 24 4.30 -5.86 -12.38
C GLY A 24 4.38 -6.48 -10.99
N VAL A 25 4.91 -7.71 -10.92
CA VAL A 25 5.17 -8.41 -9.66
C VAL A 25 6.68 -8.49 -9.40
N TRP A 26 7.04 -8.82 -8.16
CA TRP A 26 8.44 -9.06 -7.81
C TRP A 26 9.06 -10.12 -8.74
N PRO A 27 10.30 -9.93 -9.23
CA PRO A 27 10.94 -10.90 -10.11
C PRO A 27 10.96 -12.31 -9.51
N GLY A 28 10.29 -13.24 -10.18
CA GLY A 28 10.16 -14.64 -9.73
C GLY A 28 8.92 -14.95 -8.91
N ASP A 29 8.07 -13.97 -8.61
CA ASP A 29 6.82 -14.17 -7.87
C ASP A 29 5.63 -14.53 -8.80
N THR A 30 4.47 -14.84 -8.20
CA THR A 30 3.27 -15.31 -8.88
C THR A 30 2.49 -14.14 -9.50
N VAL A 31 2.52 -14.07 -10.83
CA VAL A 31 1.69 -13.12 -11.63
C VAL A 31 0.20 -13.38 -11.36
N PRO A 32 -0.62 -12.33 -11.11
CA PRO A 32 -2.04 -12.52 -10.85
C PRO A 32 -2.77 -13.07 -12.07
N SER A 33 -3.54 -14.13 -11.86
CA SER A 33 -4.39 -14.73 -12.89
C SER A 33 -5.82 -14.91 -12.38
N ARG A 34 -6.78 -14.72 -13.28
CA ARG A 34 -8.20 -14.96 -13.02
C ARG A 34 -8.68 -16.09 -13.92
N GLU A 35 -9.20 -17.14 -13.30
CA GLU A 35 -9.90 -18.22 -13.97
C GLU A 35 -11.42 -18.01 -13.79
N VAL A 36 -12.20 -18.16 -14.86
CA VAL A 36 -13.67 -18.04 -14.83
C VAL A 36 -14.28 -19.44 -14.88
N LEU A 37 -14.69 -19.94 -13.72
CA LEU A 37 -15.25 -21.29 -13.55
C LEU A 37 -16.68 -21.38 -14.10
N LEU A 38 -17.54 -20.41 -13.71
CA LEU A 38 -18.91 -20.25 -14.20
C LEU A 38 -19.05 -18.88 -14.87
N ASP A 39 -19.87 -18.79 -15.90
CA ASP A 39 -20.09 -17.54 -16.63
C ASP A 39 -21.55 -17.39 -17.08
N LEU A 40 -22.19 -16.30 -16.64
CA LEU A 40 -23.53 -15.89 -17.08
C LEU A 40 -23.64 -15.86 -18.61
N ALA A 41 -22.58 -15.47 -19.32
CA ALA A 41 -22.57 -15.41 -20.78
C ALA A 41 -22.71 -16.80 -21.44
N ARG A 42 -22.38 -17.87 -20.71
CA ARG A 42 -22.55 -19.27 -21.14
C ARG A 42 -23.87 -19.90 -20.65
N GLY A 43 -24.70 -19.14 -19.95
CA GLY A 43 -25.96 -19.60 -19.37
C GLY A 43 -25.85 -20.18 -17.96
N ASP A 44 -24.69 -20.06 -17.31
CA ASP A 44 -24.55 -20.41 -15.89
C ASP A 44 -25.36 -19.42 -15.02
N SER A 45 -25.64 -19.76 -13.75
CA SER A 45 -26.45 -18.90 -12.86
C SER A 45 -25.69 -17.71 -12.27
N VAL A 46 -24.36 -17.75 -12.31
CA VAL A 46 -23.45 -16.73 -11.78
C VAL A 46 -22.15 -16.71 -12.59
N THR A 47 -21.48 -15.56 -12.62
CA THR A 47 -20.07 -15.51 -13.04
C THR A 47 -19.19 -15.74 -11.83
N LEU A 48 -18.60 -16.93 -11.72
CA LEU A 48 -17.75 -17.36 -10.60
C LEU A 48 -16.30 -17.36 -11.05
N SER A 49 -15.39 -16.85 -10.22
CA SER A 49 -13.98 -16.75 -10.58
C SER A 49 -13.04 -17.16 -9.45
N THR A 50 -11.91 -17.74 -9.84
CA THR A 50 -10.76 -18.02 -8.99
C THR A 50 -9.68 -16.99 -9.26
N LEU A 51 -9.02 -16.51 -8.20
CA LEU A 51 -7.84 -15.67 -8.27
C LEU A 51 -6.64 -16.48 -7.77
N HIS A 52 -5.57 -16.54 -8.56
CA HIS A 52 -4.28 -17.10 -8.13
C HIS A 52 -3.20 -16.02 -8.28
N ALA A 53 -2.60 -15.62 -7.16
CA ALA A 53 -1.64 -14.52 -7.09
C ALA A 53 -0.78 -14.59 -5.82
N THR A 54 0.31 -13.81 -5.79
CA THR A 54 1.01 -13.44 -4.56
C THR A 54 0.14 -12.57 -3.66
N VAL A 55 0.44 -12.55 -2.35
CA VAL A 55 -0.19 -11.61 -1.39
C VAL A 55 0.50 -10.25 -1.37
N HIS A 56 1.70 -10.13 -1.97
CA HIS A 56 2.46 -8.88 -2.12
C HIS A 56 2.10 -8.17 -3.44
N LEU A 57 0.79 -8.09 -3.72
CA LEU A 57 0.25 -7.65 -4.99
C LEU A 57 -0.32 -6.24 -4.90
N GLY A 58 0.20 -5.30 -5.71
CA GLY A 58 -0.31 -3.92 -5.74
C GLY A 58 -0.18 -3.23 -4.37
N ALA A 59 -1.19 -2.45 -3.97
CA ALA A 59 -1.24 -1.89 -2.61
C ALA A 59 -1.64 -3.01 -1.62
N HIS A 60 -0.74 -3.32 -0.68
CA HIS A 60 -0.91 -4.38 0.30
C HIS A 60 -0.28 -3.96 1.64
N ALA A 61 -0.43 -4.81 2.67
CA ALA A 61 0.19 -4.61 3.97
C ALA A 61 0.88 -5.89 4.42
N ASP A 62 2.14 -5.78 4.81
CA ASP A 62 2.90 -6.91 5.32
C ASP A 62 2.55 -7.21 6.78
N ALA A 63 2.58 -8.50 7.12
CA ALA A 63 2.57 -8.97 8.50
C ALA A 63 4.00 -9.22 9.01
N PRO A 64 4.23 -9.19 10.33
CA PRO A 64 5.51 -9.60 10.92
C PRO A 64 6.02 -10.96 10.44
N SER A 65 5.12 -11.91 10.18
CA SER A 65 5.45 -13.23 9.61
C SER A 65 6.14 -13.18 8.24
N HIS A 66 6.07 -12.06 7.51
CA HIS A 66 6.75 -11.91 6.22
C HIS A 66 8.28 -11.89 6.35
N TYR A 67 8.81 -11.36 7.46
CA TYR A 67 10.25 -11.18 7.69
C TYR A 67 10.72 -11.78 9.02
N GLY A 68 9.83 -12.38 9.81
CA GLY A 68 10.15 -13.02 11.09
C GLY A 68 9.60 -14.44 11.18
N GLU A 69 10.49 -15.42 11.34
CA GLU A 69 10.09 -16.81 11.58
C GLU A 69 9.32 -16.92 12.91
N GLY A 70 8.12 -17.53 12.86
CA GLY A 70 7.23 -17.64 14.01
C GLY A 70 6.57 -16.34 14.46
N ALA A 71 6.79 -15.23 13.74
CA ALA A 71 6.14 -13.96 14.05
C ALA A 71 4.64 -13.97 13.68
N SER A 72 3.92 -13.02 14.25
CA SER A 72 2.45 -12.94 14.14
C SER A 72 1.98 -12.71 12.69
N ALA A 73 0.94 -13.42 12.25
CA ALA A 73 0.35 -13.30 10.92
C ALA A 73 -0.64 -12.10 10.81
N ILE A 74 -1.12 -11.80 9.60
CA ILE A 74 -1.82 -10.55 9.29
C ILE A 74 -3.13 -10.37 10.08
N GLU A 75 -3.85 -11.46 10.35
CA GLU A 75 -5.12 -11.48 11.09
C GLU A 75 -4.96 -11.08 12.57
N SER A 76 -3.74 -11.16 13.10
CA SER A 76 -3.42 -10.73 14.47
C SER A 76 -3.16 -9.23 14.60
N ARG A 77 -3.04 -8.51 13.48
CA ARG A 77 -2.72 -7.08 13.48
C ARG A 77 -3.95 -6.28 13.91
N SER A 78 -3.75 -5.29 14.78
CA SER A 78 -4.81 -4.37 15.16
C SER A 78 -5.25 -3.54 13.95
N LEU A 79 -6.55 -3.58 13.64
CA LEU A 79 -7.16 -2.77 12.57
C LEU A 79 -6.96 -1.27 12.78
N GLU A 80 -6.74 -0.84 14.03
CA GLU A 80 -6.41 0.56 14.31
C GLU A 80 -5.15 1.00 13.58
N MET A 81 -4.21 0.12 13.24
CA MET A 81 -3.03 0.54 12.46
C MET A 81 -3.42 1.04 11.07
N TYR A 82 -4.50 0.51 10.48
CA TYR A 82 -4.85 0.72 9.07
C TYR A 82 -5.97 1.75 8.85
N LEU A 83 -6.62 2.25 9.90
CA LEU A 83 -7.73 3.20 9.76
C LEU A 83 -7.59 4.46 10.64
N GLY A 84 -7.44 5.64 10.02
CA GLY A 84 -7.50 6.93 10.71
C GLY A 84 -6.63 8.00 10.08
N ARG A 85 -6.34 9.08 10.83
CA ARG A 85 -5.53 10.21 10.37
C ARG A 85 -4.20 9.74 9.76
N CYS A 86 -3.91 10.26 8.59
CA CYS A 86 -2.72 9.97 7.80
C CYS A 86 -2.21 11.28 7.19
N GLN A 87 -0.89 11.42 7.13
CA GLN A 87 -0.21 12.51 6.43
C GLN A 87 0.36 11.95 5.13
N VAL A 88 0.12 12.62 4.01
CA VAL A 88 0.75 12.31 2.73
C VAL A 88 1.91 13.29 2.52
N MET A 89 3.08 12.78 2.18
CA MET A 89 4.27 13.58 1.93
C MET A 89 4.92 13.18 0.62
N HIS A 90 4.93 14.10 -0.36
CA HIS A 90 5.75 13.94 -1.55
C HIS A 90 7.18 14.39 -1.25
N VAL A 91 8.14 13.51 -1.53
CA VAL A 91 9.56 13.78 -1.31
C VAL A 91 10.29 13.78 -2.64
N ARG A 92 11.41 14.50 -2.71
CA ARG A 92 12.31 14.42 -3.85
C ARG A 92 13.20 13.19 -3.69
N ALA A 93 12.83 12.10 -4.35
CA ALA A 93 13.59 10.86 -4.33
C ALA A 93 14.22 10.57 -5.70
N ALA A 94 15.45 10.08 -5.69
CA ALA A 94 16.06 9.45 -6.86
C ALA A 94 15.80 7.94 -6.85
N ARG A 95 15.78 7.32 -8.03
CA ARG A 95 15.81 5.85 -8.15
C ARG A 95 17.05 5.28 -7.42
N GLY A 96 16.86 4.19 -6.68
CA GLY A 96 17.88 3.54 -5.88
C GLY A 96 18.24 4.25 -4.57
N GLN A 97 17.63 5.39 -4.26
CA GLN A 97 17.90 6.12 -3.02
C GLN A 97 17.30 5.40 -1.81
N ARG A 98 18.04 5.36 -0.70
CA ARG A 98 17.48 5.11 0.64
C ARG A 98 17.19 6.46 1.30
N LEU A 99 15.91 6.77 1.50
CA LEU A 99 15.46 8.01 2.12
C LEU A 99 15.93 8.07 3.57
N GLN A 100 16.48 9.21 3.95
CA GLN A 100 16.95 9.55 5.28
C GLN A 100 16.01 10.57 5.93
N VAL A 101 16.19 10.82 7.24
CA VAL A 101 15.40 11.83 7.98
C VAL A 101 15.42 13.20 7.30
N LYS A 102 16.55 13.61 6.73
CA LYS A 102 16.70 14.89 6.01
C LYS A 102 15.84 15.03 4.76
N ASP A 103 15.35 13.91 4.21
CA ASP A 103 14.54 13.90 2.99
C ASP A 103 13.05 14.20 3.29
N LEU A 104 12.65 14.20 4.58
CA LEU A 104 11.34 14.67 5.00
C LEU A 104 11.24 16.19 4.82
N VAL A 105 10.23 16.64 4.08
CA VAL A 105 10.07 18.06 3.72
C VAL A 105 9.22 18.85 4.72
N LEU A 106 8.51 18.17 5.61
CA LEU A 106 7.64 18.75 6.63
C LEU A 106 7.71 17.91 7.91
N PRO A 107 7.42 18.50 9.09
CA PRO A 107 7.25 17.73 10.31
C PRO A 107 6.13 16.69 10.16
N VAL A 108 6.35 15.51 10.76
CA VAL A 108 5.33 14.46 10.85
C VAL A 108 4.38 14.79 12.00
N THR A 109 3.08 14.81 11.73
CA THR A 109 2.03 15.25 12.68
C THR A 109 0.89 14.25 12.83
N ALA A 110 0.93 13.14 12.08
CA ALA A 110 -0.06 12.09 12.10
C ALA A 110 0.58 10.74 12.47
N PRO A 111 -0.17 9.82 13.09
CA PRO A 111 0.34 8.49 13.43
C PRO A 111 0.58 7.59 12.21
N ARG A 112 0.23 8.05 11.00
CA ARG A 112 0.47 7.33 9.74
C ARG A 112 1.04 8.28 8.70
N LEU A 113 2.00 7.81 7.93
CA LEU A 113 2.64 8.57 6.88
C LEU A 113 2.55 7.78 5.58
N LEU A 114 2.18 8.43 4.47
CA LEU A 114 2.35 7.87 3.12
C LEU A 114 3.40 8.72 2.40
N ILE A 115 4.45 8.08 1.90
CA ILE A 115 5.57 8.76 1.24
C ILE A 115 5.47 8.58 -0.28
N GLY A 116 5.14 9.66 -0.97
CA GLY A 116 5.12 9.69 -2.43
C GLY A 116 6.52 9.92 -2.99
N THR A 117 7.23 8.85 -3.35
CA THR A 117 8.59 8.92 -3.91
C THR A 117 8.62 9.20 -5.41
N GLY A 118 7.60 8.76 -6.16
CA GLY A 118 7.55 8.86 -7.62
C GLY A 118 8.55 7.97 -8.38
N THR A 119 9.27 7.08 -7.69
CA THR A 119 10.33 6.25 -8.29
C THR A 119 9.84 4.92 -8.87
N PHE A 120 8.56 4.62 -8.73
CA PHE A 120 7.87 3.48 -9.35
C PHE A 120 6.63 4.00 -10.12
N PRO A 121 6.83 4.69 -11.25
CA PRO A 121 5.76 5.47 -11.90
C PRO A 121 4.78 4.63 -12.72
N ASP A 122 5.14 3.40 -13.09
CA ASP A 122 4.33 2.52 -13.93
C ASP A 122 4.14 1.17 -13.23
N ALA A 123 2.93 0.90 -12.78
CA ALA A 123 2.60 -0.33 -12.06
C ALA A 123 2.68 -1.58 -12.95
N GLU A 124 2.62 -1.47 -14.28
CA GLU A 124 2.74 -2.61 -15.20
C GLU A 124 4.22 -2.90 -15.57
N ARG A 125 5.17 -2.03 -15.20
CA ARG A 125 6.59 -2.17 -15.52
C ARG A 125 7.44 -2.17 -14.25
N TYR A 126 7.65 -3.38 -13.71
CA TYR A 126 8.45 -3.55 -12.52
C TYR A 126 9.88 -3.05 -12.72
N ASN A 127 10.30 -2.09 -11.90
CA ASN A 127 11.69 -1.66 -11.77
C ASN A 127 12.24 -2.04 -10.38
N THR A 128 13.50 -2.46 -10.31
CA THR A 128 14.14 -2.89 -9.05
C THR A 128 14.86 -1.75 -8.32
N ASP A 129 14.87 -0.55 -8.91
CA ASP A 129 15.56 0.65 -8.43
C ASP A 129 14.58 1.70 -7.88
N PHE A 130 13.44 1.30 -7.31
CA PHE A 130 12.60 2.24 -6.56
C PHE A 130 13.31 2.70 -5.27
N ALA A 131 12.99 3.91 -4.82
CA ALA A 131 13.50 4.41 -3.55
C ALA A 131 12.93 3.60 -2.38
N ALA A 132 13.74 3.42 -1.34
CA ALA A 132 13.40 2.71 -0.12
C ALA A 132 13.62 3.60 1.11
N LEU A 133 13.25 3.13 2.29
CA LEU A 133 13.51 3.84 3.56
C LEU A 133 14.83 3.35 4.16
N SER A 134 15.61 4.25 4.75
CA SER A 134 16.75 3.85 5.59
C SER A 134 16.25 3.36 6.96
N PRO A 135 16.98 2.46 7.64
CA PRO A 135 16.64 2.05 9.01
C PRO A 135 16.53 3.24 9.97
N GLU A 136 17.42 4.22 9.86
CA GLU A 136 17.43 5.42 10.69
C GLU A 136 16.18 6.28 10.48
N LEU A 137 15.65 6.32 9.24
CA LEU A 137 14.37 6.98 8.99
C LEU A 137 13.22 6.23 9.67
N VAL A 138 13.19 4.90 9.60
CA VAL A 138 12.15 4.09 10.28
C VAL A 138 12.20 4.30 11.80
N GLU A 139 13.39 4.31 12.40
CA GLU A 139 13.59 4.57 13.83
C GLU A 139 13.13 6.00 14.22
N HIS A 140 13.45 6.99 13.40
CA HIS A 140 12.99 8.36 13.60
C HIS A 140 11.46 8.47 13.55
N LEU A 141 10.83 7.84 12.56
CA LEU A 141 9.37 7.85 12.44
C LEU A 141 8.69 7.21 13.66
N HIS A 142 9.25 6.10 14.16
CA HIS A 142 8.77 5.48 15.39
C HIS A 142 8.90 6.41 16.61
N THR A 143 10.04 7.11 16.76
CA THR A 143 10.25 8.05 17.89
C THR A 143 9.31 9.25 17.87
N VAL A 144 8.84 9.68 16.69
CA VAL A 144 7.82 10.74 16.57
C VAL A 144 6.37 10.22 16.56
N GLY A 145 6.17 8.94 16.88
CA GLY A 145 4.84 8.35 17.10
C GLY A 145 4.14 7.83 15.85
N VAL A 146 4.86 7.66 14.73
CA VAL A 146 4.33 6.95 13.55
C VAL A 146 4.22 5.47 13.85
N ARG A 147 3.07 4.88 13.51
CA ARG A 147 2.78 3.45 13.64
C ARG A 147 2.54 2.72 12.32
N LEU A 148 2.47 3.46 11.21
CA LEU A 148 2.35 2.94 9.85
C LEU A 148 3.01 3.92 8.89
N VAL A 149 3.94 3.44 8.05
CA VAL A 149 4.60 4.20 6.99
C VAL A 149 4.59 3.39 5.70
#